data_AF-A0A2T2X0C7-F1
#
_entry.id   AF-A0A2T2X0C7-F1
#
_cell.length_a   1.000
_cell.length_b   1.000
_cell.length_c   1.000
_cell.angle_alpha   90.00
_cell.angle_beta   90.00
_cell.angle_gamma   90.00
#
_symmetry.space_group_name_H-M   'P 1'
#
loop_
_entity.id
_entity.type
_entity.pdbx_description
1 polymer ?
#
loop_
_entity_poly.entity_id
_entity_poly.type
_entity_poly.pdbx_seq_one_letter_code
_entity_poly.pdbx_strand_id
1 'polypeptide(L)'
;MRQRLWGAGLIVVGGLLLLSPLLLHAYDMVTQNALLVEAPHPALVKSRHVDLKPAALEPEPPLGTVIGTIDIPAIHVNAAVVQGTTDSLLLGAPGHFMGSVLPGESGLSVIAAHNATYFHFLNRLTPKDPIIVTTQQGQFIFKETSQAIWPANANLPDSSAPTLALEACYPLNALYLTSQRDIVFAQLVKERPARAFVSPKTLTTGSYSAHMDSVIAQQYNLHLADNNLPQGTLTYHNHAAPHVFRQFVTSEKPLELLSQAVHMILAYQDTSQHGQEHLLQSLFLPGQSPGLNPFWKMTLVQYIDRVNYQITLNAQGVATAVTVNAPNVLVDTHHVAITWRITIIQHELYLDKVTVQNL
;
A
#
# COMPACT_ATOMS: atom_id res chain seq x y z
N MET A 1 -0.37 -33.60 -53.54
CA MET A 1 -1.09 -33.65 -52.25
C MET A 1 -0.23 -33.17 -51.07
N ARG A 2 1.03 -33.61 -50.94
CA ARG A 2 1.98 -33.18 -49.88
C ARG A 2 2.18 -31.65 -49.75
N GLN A 3 2.35 -30.90 -50.84
CA GLN A 3 2.65 -29.44 -50.76
C GLN A 3 1.50 -28.57 -50.23
N ARG A 4 0.24 -29.01 -50.38
CA ARG A 4 -0.94 -28.27 -49.84
C ARG A 4 -1.05 -28.42 -48.31
N LEU A 5 -0.50 -29.49 -47.74
CA LEU A 5 -0.49 -29.73 -46.30
C LEU A 5 0.54 -28.83 -45.58
N TRP A 6 1.69 -28.55 -46.21
CA TRP A 6 2.69 -27.62 -45.66
C TRP A 6 2.19 -26.17 -45.62
N GLY A 7 1.48 -25.73 -46.67
CA GLY A 7 0.88 -24.39 -46.70
C GLY A 7 -0.18 -24.18 -45.62
N ALA A 8 -1.04 -25.17 -45.39
CA ALA A 8 -2.03 -25.12 -44.31
C ALA A 8 -1.37 -25.08 -42.92
N GLY A 9 -0.31 -25.87 -42.72
CA GLY A 9 0.45 -25.86 -41.46
C GLY A 9 1.07 -24.50 -41.14
N LEU A 10 1.67 -23.83 -42.13
CA LEU A 10 2.27 -22.51 -41.96
C LEU A 10 1.24 -21.42 -41.64
N ILE A 11 0.03 -21.50 -42.22
CA ILE A 11 -1.06 -20.55 -41.92
C ILE A 11 -1.54 -20.72 -40.48
N VAL A 12 -1.68 -21.95 -39.99
CA VAL A 12 -2.10 -22.21 -38.61
C VAL A 12 -1.04 -21.72 -37.61
N VAL A 13 0.24 -22.02 -37.87
CA VAL A 13 1.35 -21.55 -37.02
C VAL A 13 1.46 -20.01 -37.04
N GLY A 14 1.32 -19.39 -38.22
CA GLY A 14 1.31 -17.94 -38.35
C GLY A 14 0.14 -17.29 -37.61
N GLY A 15 -1.06 -17.87 -37.70
CA GLY A 15 -2.24 -17.41 -36.96
C GLY A 15 -2.07 -17.52 -35.44
N LEU A 16 -1.49 -18.62 -34.96
CA LEU A 16 -1.18 -18.81 -33.53
C LEU A 16 -0.12 -17.82 -33.03
N LEU A 17 0.92 -17.55 -33.84
CA LEU A 17 1.95 -16.56 -33.49
C LEU A 17 1.39 -15.14 -33.42
N LEU A 18 0.49 -14.78 -34.34
CA LEU A 18 -0.19 -13.47 -34.35
C LEU A 18 -1.18 -13.29 -33.20
N LEU A 19 -1.78 -14.39 -32.71
CA LEU A 19 -2.69 -14.37 -31.55
C LEU A 19 -1.96 -14.48 -30.21
N SER A 20 -0.69 -14.90 -30.19
CA SER A 20 0.08 -15.10 -28.96
C SER A 20 0.20 -13.83 -28.08
N PRO A 21 0.38 -12.60 -28.60
CA PRO A 21 0.47 -11.40 -27.78
C PRO A 21 -0.86 -11.07 -27.10
N LEU A 22 -1.99 -11.30 -27.79
CA LEU A 22 -3.34 -11.10 -27.25
C LEU A 22 -3.65 -12.12 -26.14
N LEU A 23 -3.22 -13.37 -26.33
CA LEU A 23 -3.37 -14.42 -25.33
C LEU A 23 -2.51 -14.16 -24.09
N LEU A 24 -1.28 -13.68 -24.27
CA LEU A 24 -0.39 -13.27 -23.18
C LEU A 24 -0.95 -12.05 -22.45
N HIS A 25 -1.45 -11.04 -23.16
CA HIS A 25 -2.12 -9.89 -22.55
C HIS A 25 -3.38 -10.28 -21.77
N ALA A 26 -4.22 -11.18 -22.32
CA ALA A 26 -5.40 -11.66 -21.62
C ALA A 26 -5.03 -12.47 -20.38
N TYR A 27 -3.98 -13.28 -20.44
CA TYR A 27 -3.45 -14.02 -19.31
C TYR A 27 -2.90 -13.09 -18.22
N ASP A 28 -2.12 -12.06 -18.60
CA ASP A 28 -1.61 -11.05 -17.68
C ASP A 28 -2.75 -10.21 -17.06
N MET A 29 -3.76 -9.83 -17.85
CA MET A 29 -4.92 -9.10 -17.34
C MET A 29 -5.75 -9.95 -16.35
N VAL A 30 -5.95 -11.24 -16.63
CA VAL A 30 -6.64 -12.15 -15.70
C VAL A 30 -5.83 -12.38 -14.43
N THR A 31 -4.51 -12.55 -14.53
CA THR A 31 -3.65 -12.73 -13.36
C THR A 31 -3.54 -11.46 -12.54
N GLN A 32 -3.48 -10.27 -13.16
CA GLN A 32 -3.53 -8.98 -12.48
C GLN A 32 -4.87 -8.74 -11.78
N ASN A 33 -6.00 -9.03 -12.44
CA ASN A 33 -7.33 -8.90 -11.83
C ASN A 33 -7.54 -9.88 -10.65
N ALA A 34 -6.94 -11.06 -10.71
CA ALA A 34 -6.92 -11.99 -9.57
C ALA A 34 -6.09 -11.48 -8.38
N LEU A 35 -5.12 -10.58 -8.62
CA LEU A 35 -4.37 -9.87 -7.56
C LEU A 35 -5.15 -8.66 -6.98
N LEU A 36 -6.24 -8.23 -7.63
CA LEU A 36 -7.13 -7.20 -7.10
C LEU A 36 -8.22 -7.77 -6.19
N VAL A 37 -8.36 -9.11 -6.13
CA VAL A 37 -9.21 -9.74 -5.12
C VAL A 37 -8.48 -9.61 -3.79
N GLU A 38 -9.05 -8.79 -2.90
CA GLU A 38 -8.58 -8.61 -1.54
C GLU A 38 -8.22 -9.96 -0.93
N ALA A 39 -6.96 -10.13 -0.52
CA ALA A 39 -6.53 -11.39 0.03
C ALA A 39 -7.39 -11.69 1.27
N PRO A 40 -8.06 -12.86 1.32
CA PRO A 40 -8.96 -13.18 2.42
C PRO A 40 -8.18 -13.13 3.74
N HIS A 41 -8.78 -12.50 4.75
CA HIS A 41 -8.22 -12.46 6.09
C HIS A 41 -8.13 -13.88 6.67
N PRO A 42 -7.08 -14.18 7.47
CA PRO A 42 -7.02 -15.40 8.26
C PRO A 42 -8.30 -15.62 9.06
N ALA A 43 -8.94 -16.79 8.93
CA ALA A 43 -10.07 -17.13 9.81
C ALA A 43 -9.55 -17.60 11.18
N LEU A 44 -10.34 -17.46 12.24
CA LEU A 44 -9.96 -17.95 13.57
C LEU A 44 -10.27 -19.46 13.70
N VAL A 45 -9.31 -20.25 14.21
CA VAL A 45 -9.61 -21.62 14.67
C VAL A 45 -10.25 -21.54 16.05
N LYS A 46 -11.57 -21.67 16.15
CA LYS A 46 -12.26 -21.69 17.47
C LYS A 46 -11.66 -22.77 18.38
N SER A 47 -11.11 -22.35 19.51
CA SER A 47 -10.74 -23.27 20.59
C SER A 47 -12.00 -23.79 21.30
N ARG A 48 -11.96 -25.00 21.90
CA ARG A 48 -13.07 -25.48 22.76
C ARG A 48 -13.11 -24.60 24.01
N HIS A 49 -14.04 -23.66 24.09
CA HIS A 49 -14.23 -22.82 25.26
C HIS A 49 -14.72 -23.65 26.48
N VAL A 50 -14.11 -23.37 27.63
CA VAL A 50 -14.72 -23.61 28.94
C VAL A 50 -15.69 -22.46 29.18
N ASP A 51 -16.94 -22.78 29.50
CA ASP A 51 -18.02 -21.80 29.75
C ASP A 51 -17.63 -20.84 30.89
N LEU A 52 -17.14 -19.66 30.53
CA LEU A 52 -17.07 -18.51 31.43
C LEU A 52 -18.29 -17.62 31.16
N LYS A 53 -19.01 -17.32 32.24
CA LYS A 53 -20.24 -16.50 32.25
C LYS A 53 -20.01 -15.18 31.50
N PRO A 54 -20.79 -14.85 30.43
CA PRO A 54 -20.59 -13.62 29.69
C PRO A 54 -20.87 -12.41 30.59
N ALA A 55 -19.92 -11.48 30.69
CA ALA A 55 -20.29 -10.08 30.89
C ALA A 55 -21.21 -9.70 29.72
N ALA A 56 -22.25 -8.91 29.98
CA ALA A 56 -23.23 -8.54 28.95
C ALA A 56 -22.49 -7.94 27.74
N LEU A 57 -22.44 -8.70 26.64
CA LEU A 57 -21.80 -8.29 25.39
C LEU A 57 -22.57 -7.08 24.87
N GLU A 58 -21.92 -5.93 24.77
CA GLU A 58 -22.47 -4.83 24.00
C GLU A 58 -22.65 -5.30 22.54
N PRO A 59 -23.64 -4.77 21.81
CA PRO A 59 -23.81 -5.11 20.40
C PRO A 59 -22.52 -4.81 19.62
N GLU A 60 -22.14 -5.73 18.73
CA GLU A 60 -20.96 -5.55 17.89
C GLU A 60 -21.01 -4.20 17.15
N PRO A 61 -19.90 -3.45 17.09
CA PRO A 61 -19.86 -2.18 16.37
C PRO A 61 -20.23 -2.34 14.89
N PRO A 62 -20.97 -1.41 14.28
CA PRO A 62 -21.22 -1.43 12.83
C PRO A 62 -19.94 -1.24 12.01
N LEU A 63 -19.93 -1.80 10.79
CA LEU A 63 -18.83 -1.62 9.83
C LEU A 63 -18.50 -0.14 9.61
N GLY A 64 -17.20 0.20 9.57
CA GLY A 64 -16.68 1.55 9.33
C GLY A 64 -16.76 2.50 10.52
N THR A 65 -17.30 2.06 11.66
CA THR A 65 -17.35 2.90 12.87
C THR A 65 -16.02 2.87 13.62
N VAL A 66 -15.66 3.98 14.27
CA VAL A 66 -14.47 4.03 15.15
C VAL A 66 -14.79 3.29 16.44
N ILE A 67 -14.02 2.23 16.73
CA ILE A 67 -14.19 1.40 17.92
C ILE A 67 -13.24 1.78 19.06
N GLY A 68 -12.20 2.56 18.75
CA GLY A 68 -11.16 2.91 19.70
C GLY A 68 -9.96 3.60 19.08
N THR A 69 -8.85 3.56 19.82
CA THR A 69 -7.52 3.99 19.36
C THR A 69 -6.49 2.93 19.66
N ILE A 70 -5.42 2.92 18.86
CA ILE A 70 -4.22 2.14 19.09
C ILE A 70 -3.02 3.09 19.17
N ASP A 71 -2.21 2.89 20.21
CA ASP A 71 -0.96 3.62 20.43
C ASP A 71 0.18 2.62 20.68
N ILE A 72 1.22 2.69 19.84
CA ILE A 72 2.42 1.84 19.92
C ILE A 72 3.64 2.76 19.79
N PRO A 73 4.13 3.34 20.90
CA PRO A 73 5.15 4.39 20.86
C PRO A 73 6.46 3.97 20.18
N ALA A 74 6.87 2.71 20.32
CA ALA A 74 8.12 2.19 19.77
C ALA A 74 8.18 2.21 18.23
N ILE A 75 7.01 2.18 17.57
CA ILE A 75 6.88 2.19 16.11
C ILE A 75 6.03 3.36 15.60
N HIS A 76 5.78 4.36 16.46
CA HIS A 76 5.10 5.62 16.14
C HIS A 76 3.68 5.47 15.59
N VAL A 77 2.99 4.40 15.99
CA VAL A 77 1.56 4.24 15.70
C VAL A 77 0.76 5.00 16.74
N ASN A 78 -0.08 5.93 16.28
CA ASN A 78 -1.12 6.58 17.07
C ASN A 78 -2.30 6.85 16.13
N ALA A 79 -3.34 6.01 16.20
CA ALA A 79 -4.42 6.04 15.22
C ALA A 79 -5.77 5.66 15.85
N ALA A 80 -6.85 6.14 15.24
CA ALA A 80 -8.17 5.54 15.44
C ALA A 80 -8.18 4.11 14.90
N VAL A 81 -8.96 3.23 15.52
CA VAL A 81 -9.23 1.88 15.00
C VAL A 81 -10.67 1.84 14.54
N VAL A 82 -10.90 1.39 13.31
CA VAL A 82 -12.24 1.25 12.73
C VAL A 82 -12.69 -0.20 12.73
N GLN A 83 -13.99 -0.46 12.80
CA GLN A 83 -14.53 -1.80 12.61
C GLN A 83 -14.49 -2.18 11.13
N GLY A 84 -13.89 -3.33 10.81
CA GLY A 84 -13.76 -3.83 9.44
C GLY A 84 -12.37 -3.65 8.86
N THR A 85 -12.04 -4.49 7.89
CA THR A 85 -10.69 -4.61 7.31
C THR A 85 -10.72 -4.60 5.78
N THR A 86 -11.68 -3.87 5.19
CA THR A 86 -11.75 -3.65 3.74
C THR A 86 -10.69 -2.64 3.31
N ASP A 87 -10.16 -2.78 2.10
CA ASP A 87 -9.14 -1.88 1.53
C ASP A 87 -9.48 -0.38 1.72
N SER A 88 -10.72 0.02 1.41
CA SER A 88 -11.20 1.40 1.57
C SER A 88 -11.14 1.93 3.01
N LEU A 89 -11.27 1.06 4.02
CA LEU A 89 -11.16 1.43 5.43
C LEU A 89 -9.69 1.47 5.86
N LEU A 90 -8.90 0.50 5.41
CA LEU A 90 -7.48 0.37 5.76
C LEU A 90 -6.61 1.48 5.15
N LEU A 91 -7.06 2.12 4.07
CA LEU A 91 -6.48 3.35 3.55
C LEU A 91 -6.39 4.40 4.66
N GLY A 92 -7.49 4.64 5.38
CA GLY A 92 -7.60 5.73 6.35
C GLY A 92 -7.17 5.36 7.77
N ALA A 93 -7.30 4.11 8.21
CA ALA A 93 -7.05 3.71 9.59
C ALA A 93 -6.76 2.19 9.75
N PRO A 94 -6.07 1.76 10.82
CA PRO A 94 -6.09 0.36 11.23
C PRO A 94 -7.52 -0.15 11.45
N GLY A 95 -7.79 -1.37 10.98
CA GLY A 95 -9.10 -2.01 11.01
C GLY A 95 -9.14 -3.21 11.93
N HIS A 96 -10.19 -3.34 12.72
CA HIS A 96 -10.48 -4.54 13.52
C HIS A 96 -11.19 -5.60 12.68
N PHE A 97 -10.70 -6.83 12.71
CA PHE A 97 -11.32 -7.94 12.00
C PHE A 97 -12.61 -8.37 12.70
N MET A 98 -13.73 -8.20 11.99
CA MET A 98 -15.08 -8.48 12.52
C MET A 98 -15.29 -9.92 12.99
N GLY A 99 -14.50 -10.88 12.48
CA GLY A 99 -14.57 -12.28 12.91
C GLY A 99 -13.84 -12.59 14.22
N SER A 100 -13.23 -11.59 14.86
CA SER A 100 -12.46 -11.70 16.10
C SER A 100 -13.13 -10.98 17.28
N VAL A 101 -12.71 -11.28 18.51
CA VAL A 101 -13.27 -10.62 19.70
C VAL A 101 -12.77 -9.18 19.82
N LEU A 102 -13.48 -8.31 20.54
CA LEU A 102 -13.01 -6.93 20.74
C LEU A 102 -11.74 -6.90 21.60
N PRO A 103 -10.87 -5.87 21.43
CA PRO A 103 -9.67 -5.74 22.24
C PRO A 103 -9.99 -5.68 23.74
N GLY A 104 -9.45 -6.64 24.50
CA GLY A 104 -9.65 -6.77 25.94
C GLY A 104 -10.58 -7.92 26.35
N GLU A 105 -11.36 -8.46 25.40
CA GLU A 105 -12.19 -9.64 25.63
C GLU A 105 -11.35 -10.92 25.65
N SER A 106 -11.83 -11.95 26.35
CA SER A 106 -11.21 -13.28 26.32
C SER A 106 -11.31 -13.87 24.92
N GLY A 107 -10.16 -14.14 24.29
CA GLY A 107 -10.11 -14.50 22.87
C GLY A 107 -8.90 -13.89 22.20
N LEU A 108 -8.79 -14.15 20.89
CA LEU A 108 -7.91 -13.38 20.00
C LEU A 108 -8.69 -12.22 19.36
N SER A 109 -8.22 -10.99 19.58
CA SER A 109 -8.61 -9.81 18.80
C SER A 109 -7.59 -9.57 17.69
N VAL A 110 -8.03 -9.23 16.47
CA VAL A 110 -7.14 -8.98 15.34
C VAL A 110 -7.31 -7.56 14.83
N ILE A 111 -6.21 -6.80 14.73
CA ILE A 111 -6.16 -5.48 14.11
C ILE A 111 -5.21 -5.55 12.92
N ALA A 112 -5.72 -5.23 11.73
CA ALA A 112 -4.97 -5.20 10.49
C ALA A 112 -4.71 -3.76 10.03
N ALA A 113 -3.57 -3.53 9.36
CA ALA A 113 -3.33 -2.27 8.65
C ALA A 113 -2.35 -2.48 7.48
N HIS A 114 -2.33 -1.53 6.54
CA HIS A 114 -1.34 -1.60 5.46
C HIS A 114 0.08 -1.53 5.99
N ASN A 115 0.94 -2.34 5.40
CA ASN A 115 2.39 -2.32 5.59
C ASN A 115 3.06 -1.04 5.05
N ALA A 116 2.39 -0.26 4.20
CA ALA A 116 2.92 1.01 3.69
C ALA A 116 2.56 2.23 4.57
N THR A 117 1.59 2.09 5.49
CA THR A 117 1.05 3.18 6.33
C THR A 117 1.36 2.94 7.81
N TYR A 118 0.44 2.33 8.54
CA TYR A 118 0.45 2.19 9.99
C TYR A 118 1.42 1.11 10.47
N PHE A 119 1.49 -0.03 9.79
CA PHE A 119 2.30 -1.17 10.25
C PHE A 119 3.60 -1.39 9.47
N HIS A 120 4.12 -0.33 8.85
CA HIS A 120 5.37 -0.39 8.09
C HIS A 120 6.59 -0.84 8.90
N PHE A 121 6.60 -0.54 10.20
CA PHE A 121 7.70 -0.88 11.11
C PHE A 121 7.34 -1.94 12.14
N LEU A 122 6.34 -2.78 11.84
CA LEU A 122 5.83 -3.79 12.77
C LEU A 122 6.93 -4.75 13.26
N ASN A 123 7.89 -5.08 12.40
CA ASN A 123 9.09 -5.87 12.70
C ASN A 123 10.09 -5.25 13.69
N ARG A 124 9.85 -4.03 14.17
CA ARG A 124 10.70 -3.37 15.18
C ARG A 124 10.16 -3.52 16.59
N LEU A 125 8.95 -4.07 16.76
CA LEU A 125 8.35 -4.23 18.06
C LEU A 125 9.06 -5.33 18.86
N THR A 126 9.17 -5.14 20.17
CA THR A 126 9.77 -6.09 21.09
C THR A 126 8.88 -6.33 22.31
N PRO A 127 9.14 -7.35 23.15
CA PRO A 127 8.31 -7.61 24.34
C PRO A 127 8.36 -6.49 25.40
N LYS A 128 9.28 -5.54 25.25
CA LYS A 128 9.41 -4.38 26.16
C LYS A 128 8.46 -3.25 25.79
N ASP A 129 7.99 -3.23 24.55
CA ASP A 129 7.21 -2.14 24.00
C ASP A 129 5.72 -2.36 24.27
N PRO A 130 5.02 -1.36 24.86
CA PRO A 130 3.59 -1.49 25.10
C PRO A 130 2.80 -1.29 23.80
N ILE A 131 1.78 -2.12 23.60
CA ILE A 131 0.70 -1.87 22.64
C ILE A 131 -0.53 -1.44 23.45
N ILE A 132 -0.97 -0.20 23.29
CA ILE A 132 -2.05 0.37 24.09
C ILE A 132 -3.27 0.51 23.20
N VAL A 133 -4.34 -0.24 23.51
CA VAL A 133 -5.62 -0.11 22.82
C VAL A 133 -6.64 0.50 23.77
N THR A 134 -7.28 1.59 23.36
CA THR A 134 -8.32 2.25 24.16
C THR A 134 -9.64 2.16 23.42
N THR A 135 -10.61 1.48 24.02
CA THR A 135 -11.98 1.33 23.52
C THR A 135 -12.97 2.01 24.47
N GLN A 136 -14.27 1.91 24.19
CA GLN A 136 -15.31 2.39 25.11
C GLN A 136 -15.30 1.65 26.45
N GLN A 137 -14.79 0.41 26.50
CA GLN A 137 -14.75 -0.43 27.69
C GLN A 137 -13.58 -0.06 28.62
N GLY A 138 -12.49 0.47 28.05
CA GLY A 138 -11.31 0.85 28.82
C GLY A 138 -10.04 0.92 28.00
N GLN A 139 -8.93 1.05 28.73
CA GLN A 139 -7.58 0.99 28.18
C GLN A 139 -6.97 -0.36 28.50
N PHE A 140 -6.48 -1.03 27.46
CA PHE A 140 -5.87 -2.34 27.49
C PHE A 140 -4.42 -2.22 27.02
N ILE A 141 -3.49 -2.70 27.84
CA ILE A 141 -2.05 -2.67 27.54
C ILE A 141 -1.62 -4.11 27.29
N PHE A 142 -1.18 -4.37 26.07
CA PHE A 142 -0.65 -5.64 25.62
C PHE A 142 0.88 -5.56 25.50
N LYS A 143 1.53 -6.73 25.56
CA LYS A 143 2.95 -6.89 25.24
C LYS A 143 3.13 -8.02 24.25
N GLU A 144 4.01 -7.81 23.28
CA GLU A 144 4.39 -8.82 22.30
C GLU A 144 4.90 -10.08 22.99
N THR A 145 4.45 -11.23 22.48
CA THR A 145 4.83 -12.56 22.95
C THR A 145 5.57 -13.35 21.88
N SER A 146 5.17 -13.17 20.62
CA SER A 146 5.84 -13.76 19.46
C SER A 146 5.52 -12.99 18.18
N GLN A 147 6.40 -13.12 17.20
CA GLN A 147 6.22 -12.61 15.84
C GLN A 147 6.49 -13.71 14.82
N ALA A 148 5.67 -13.81 13.78
CA ALA A 148 5.82 -14.84 12.75
C ALA A 148 5.35 -14.36 11.38
N ILE A 149 5.99 -14.89 10.33
CA ILE A 149 5.48 -14.78 8.97
C ILE A 149 4.43 -15.88 8.76
N TRP A 150 3.22 -15.46 8.44
CA TRP A 150 2.04 -16.32 8.34
C TRP A 150 1.48 -16.34 6.92
N PRO A 151 0.98 -17.47 6.40
CA PRO A 151 0.25 -17.49 5.14
C PRO A 151 -1.06 -16.68 5.26
N ALA A 152 -1.37 -15.83 4.27
CA ALA A 152 -2.53 -14.93 4.33
C ALA A 152 -3.87 -15.65 4.52
N ASN A 153 -4.00 -16.88 4.01
CA ASN A 153 -5.21 -17.69 4.08
C ASN A 153 -5.18 -18.76 5.19
N ALA A 154 -4.13 -18.81 6.02
CA ALA A 154 -4.01 -19.79 7.09
C ALA A 154 -4.68 -19.25 8.36
N ASN A 155 -5.42 -20.11 9.06
CA ASN A 155 -6.14 -19.69 10.25
C ASN A 155 -5.20 -19.26 11.39
N LEU A 156 -5.65 -18.32 12.22
CA LEU A 156 -4.93 -17.91 13.42
C LEU A 156 -5.35 -18.75 14.64
N PRO A 157 -4.39 -19.04 15.54
CA PRO A 157 -4.69 -19.73 16.78
C PRO A 157 -5.51 -18.82 17.70
N ASP A 158 -6.66 -19.32 18.15
CA ASP A 158 -7.46 -18.66 19.17
C ASP A 158 -6.90 -18.89 20.57
N SER A 159 -7.36 -18.11 21.55
CA SER A 159 -6.88 -18.10 22.93
C SER A 159 -8.04 -18.05 23.92
N SER A 160 -7.94 -18.74 25.05
CA SER A 160 -8.88 -18.57 26.16
C SER A 160 -8.58 -17.34 27.03
N ALA A 161 -7.38 -16.76 26.90
CA ALA A 161 -6.97 -15.53 27.55
C ALA A 161 -7.10 -14.33 26.58
N PRO A 162 -7.25 -13.09 27.08
CA PRO A 162 -7.27 -11.90 26.22
C PRO A 162 -5.95 -11.69 25.50
N THR A 163 -5.98 -11.79 24.17
CA THR A 163 -4.83 -11.69 23.28
C THR A 163 -5.12 -10.79 22.08
N LEU A 164 -4.06 -10.28 21.46
CA LEU A 164 -4.11 -9.38 20.31
C LEU A 164 -3.17 -9.89 19.22
N ALA A 165 -3.60 -9.86 17.96
CA ALA A 165 -2.75 -10.00 16.79
C ALA A 165 -2.76 -8.70 15.98
N LEU A 166 -1.56 -8.18 15.68
CA LEU A 166 -1.38 -7.10 14.70
C LEU A 166 -0.95 -7.73 13.37
N GLU A 167 -1.66 -7.43 12.30
CA GLU A 167 -1.46 -8.05 10.98
C GLU A 167 -1.13 -7.02 9.90
N ALA A 168 -0.07 -7.28 9.12
CA ALA A 168 0.26 -6.52 7.92
C ALA A 168 0.78 -7.41 6.78
N CYS A 169 0.69 -6.97 5.53
CA CYS A 169 1.29 -7.64 4.37
C CYS A 169 2.80 -7.84 4.54
N TYR A 170 3.32 -9.03 4.17
CA TYR A 170 4.75 -9.32 4.18
C TYR A 170 5.29 -9.63 2.78
N PRO A 171 6.42 -9.04 2.36
CA PRO A 171 7.31 -8.16 3.15
C PRO A 171 6.70 -6.78 3.44
N LEU A 172 7.12 -6.16 4.55
CA LEU A 172 6.53 -4.91 5.05
C LEU A 172 6.74 -3.69 4.12
N ASN A 173 7.54 -3.85 3.08
CA ASN A 173 7.78 -2.84 2.05
C ASN A 173 7.10 -3.15 0.72
N ALA A 174 6.30 -4.22 0.60
CA ALA A 174 5.59 -4.55 -0.64
C ALA A 174 4.44 -3.58 -0.90
N LEU A 175 4.34 -3.05 -2.11
CA LEU A 175 3.21 -2.24 -2.61
C LEU A 175 2.27 -3.05 -3.51
N TYR A 176 2.35 -4.38 -3.46
CA TYR A 176 1.54 -5.31 -4.24
C TYR A 176 0.89 -6.33 -3.31
N LEU A 177 -0.14 -7.04 -3.79
CA LEU A 177 -0.78 -8.08 -3.00
C LEU A 177 0.20 -9.21 -2.67
N THR A 178 0.35 -9.50 -1.38
CA THR A 178 1.26 -10.54 -0.89
C THR A 178 0.49 -11.74 -0.36
N SER A 179 1.06 -12.94 -0.51
CA SER A 179 0.50 -14.19 0.02
C SER A 179 0.91 -14.47 1.48
N GLN A 180 1.68 -13.57 2.09
CA GLN A 180 2.19 -13.70 3.44
C GLN A 180 1.86 -12.46 4.28
N ARG A 181 1.83 -12.65 5.59
CA ARG A 181 1.57 -11.63 6.59
C ARG A 181 2.65 -11.64 7.65
N ASP A 182 3.00 -10.48 8.15
CA ASP A 182 3.74 -10.34 9.39
C ASP A 182 2.72 -10.22 10.51
N ILE A 183 2.77 -11.15 11.47
CA ILE A 183 1.82 -11.21 12.57
C ILE A 183 2.58 -11.08 13.88
N VAL A 184 2.23 -10.06 14.65
CA VAL A 184 2.69 -9.87 16.01
C VAL A 184 1.58 -10.30 16.97
N PHE A 185 1.84 -11.38 17.71
CA PHE A 185 0.97 -11.83 18.79
C PHE A 185 1.36 -11.14 20.09
N ALA A 186 0.36 -10.74 20.87
CA ALA A 186 0.53 -10.05 22.13
C ALA A 186 -0.49 -10.52 23.17
N GLN A 187 -0.09 -10.48 24.43
CA GLN A 187 -0.94 -10.83 25.58
C GLN A 187 -1.27 -9.59 26.41
N LEU A 188 -2.50 -9.53 26.92
CA LEU A 188 -2.91 -8.48 27.84
C LEU A 188 -2.11 -8.57 29.14
N VAL A 189 -1.49 -7.46 29.54
CA VAL A 189 -0.72 -7.37 30.81
C VAL A 189 -1.34 -6.41 31.81
N LYS A 190 -2.20 -5.50 31.36
CA LYS A 190 -2.88 -4.54 32.23
C LYS A 190 -4.14 -4.00 31.58
N GLU A 191 -5.19 -3.86 32.36
CA GLU A 191 -6.44 -3.20 31.96
C GLU A 191 -6.78 -2.05 32.92
N ARG A 192 -7.46 -1.03 32.39
CA ARG A 192 -8.05 0.08 33.15
C ARG A 192 -9.45 0.33 32.61
N PRO A 193 -10.51 0.13 33.42
CA PRO A 193 -11.88 0.43 33.00
C PRO A 193 -12.03 1.89 32.57
N ALA A 194 -12.89 2.14 31.58
CA ALA A 194 -13.11 3.49 31.06
C ALA A 194 -13.67 4.44 32.14
N ARG A 195 -13.18 5.69 32.11
CA ARG A 195 -13.97 6.87 32.48
C ARG A 195 -14.35 7.55 31.17
N ALA A 196 -15.63 7.92 31.02
CA ALA A 196 -16.25 8.61 29.88
C ALA A 196 -15.38 8.71 28.60
N PHE A 197 -15.69 7.86 27.61
CA PHE A 197 -14.97 7.81 26.34
C PHE A 197 -14.96 9.19 25.65
N VAL A 198 -13.77 9.72 25.40
CA VAL A 198 -13.59 10.92 24.58
C VAL A 198 -13.31 10.43 23.16
N SER A 199 -14.16 10.81 22.22
CA SER A 199 -13.95 10.51 20.80
C SER A 199 -12.55 10.98 20.37
N PRO A 200 -11.76 10.12 19.72
CA PRO A 200 -10.43 10.49 19.27
C PRO A 200 -10.47 11.67 18.31
N LYS A 201 -9.49 12.57 18.41
CA LYS A 201 -9.32 13.69 17.49
C LYS A 201 -8.73 13.16 16.19
N THR A 202 -9.50 13.17 15.10
CA THR A 202 -8.98 12.95 13.75
C THR A 202 -7.95 14.03 13.44
N LEU A 203 -6.69 13.64 13.20
CA LEU A 203 -5.65 14.57 12.78
C LEU A 203 -5.87 14.92 11.30
N THR A 204 -6.52 16.05 11.03
CA THR A 204 -6.61 16.63 9.68
C THR A 204 -5.28 17.27 9.30
N THR A 205 -4.44 16.52 8.59
CA THR A 205 -3.24 17.04 7.91
C THR A 205 -3.57 17.36 6.45
N GLY A 206 -2.96 18.42 5.89
CA GLY A 206 -3.18 18.84 4.50
C GLY A 206 -2.92 17.73 3.47
N SER A 207 -3.64 17.74 2.36
CA SER A 207 -3.54 16.75 1.28
C SER A 207 -2.44 17.07 0.28
N TYR A 208 -1.81 16.03 -0.27
CA TYR A 208 -0.86 16.15 -1.37
C TYR A 208 -1.60 16.27 -2.71
N SER A 209 -1.02 17.03 -3.63
CA SER A 209 -1.49 17.13 -5.02
C SER A 209 -0.34 17.09 -6.01
N ALA A 210 -0.49 16.32 -7.08
CA ALA A 210 0.40 16.43 -8.23
C ALA A 210 0.18 17.78 -8.94
N HIS A 211 1.25 18.54 -9.17
CA HIS A 211 1.18 19.78 -9.94
C HIS A 211 0.92 19.46 -11.42
N MET A 212 -0.31 19.67 -11.84
CA MET A 212 -0.78 19.37 -13.20
C MET A 212 -1.72 20.47 -13.66
N ASP A 213 -1.61 20.87 -14.92
CA ASP A 213 -2.62 21.74 -15.54
C ASP A 213 -4.00 21.05 -15.49
N SER A 214 -5.04 21.82 -15.19
CA SER A 214 -6.43 21.33 -15.16
C SER A 214 -6.87 20.61 -16.44
N VAL A 215 -6.33 21.01 -17.61
CA VAL A 215 -6.56 20.32 -18.89
C VAL A 215 -6.05 18.88 -18.81
N ILE A 216 -4.87 18.67 -18.22
CA ILE A 216 -4.28 17.35 -18.07
C ILE A 216 -5.15 16.45 -17.17
N ALA A 217 -5.61 17.00 -16.05
CA ALA A 217 -6.42 16.26 -15.07
C ALA A 217 -7.82 15.88 -15.56
N GLN A 218 -8.39 16.61 -16.53
CA GLN A 218 -9.75 16.41 -17.03
C GLN A 218 -9.83 15.70 -18.38
N GLN A 219 -8.81 15.85 -19.22
CA GLN A 219 -8.83 15.38 -20.61
C GLN A 219 -8.21 13.98 -20.76
N TYR A 220 -7.32 13.58 -19.86
CA TYR A 220 -6.59 12.33 -19.96
C TYR A 220 -7.05 11.36 -18.87
N ASN A 221 -7.22 10.07 -19.21
CA ASN A 221 -7.68 9.01 -18.29
C ASN A 221 -6.58 8.67 -17.26
N LEU A 222 -6.27 9.62 -16.38
CA LEU A 222 -5.27 9.49 -15.31
C LEU A 222 -5.83 8.79 -14.07
N HIS A 223 -6.99 8.13 -14.19
CA HIS A 223 -7.59 7.40 -13.10
C HIS A 223 -6.69 6.24 -12.69
N LEU A 224 -6.50 6.06 -11.38
CA LEU A 224 -5.76 4.91 -10.85
C LEU A 224 -6.36 3.57 -11.29
N ALA A 225 -7.65 3.51 -11.57
CA ALA A 225 -8.32 2.32 -12.08
C ALA A 225 -7.84 1.93 -13.49
N ASP A 226 -7.34 2.90 -14.25
CA ASP A 226 -6.82 2.73 -15.61
C ASP A 226 -5.29 2.60 -15.62
N ASN A 227 -4.66 2.53 -14.45
CA ASN A 227 -3.22 2.45 -14.31
C ASN A 227 -2.70 1.01 -14.42
N ASN A 228 -1.73 0.78 -15.31
CA ASN A 228 -1.07 -0.51 -15.49
C ASN A 228 0.32 -0.60 -14.83
N LEU A 229 0.76 0.40 -14.06
CA LEU A 229 2.05 0.42 -13.38
C LEU A 229 2.14 -0.73 -12.35
N PRO A 230 3.00 -1.75 -12.58
CA PRO A 230 3.17 -2.83 -11.63
C PRO A 230 3.88 -2.31 -10.38
N GLN A 231 3.21 -2.32 -9.25
CA GLN A 231 3.75 -1.82 -7.99
C GLN A 231 4.87 -2.73 -7.46
N GLY A 232 5.96 -2.13 -6.98
CA GLY A 232 7.13 -2.79 -6.44
C GLY A 232 7.24 -2.63 -4.93
N THR A 233 8.36 -2.07 -4.49
CA THR A 233 8.64 -1.86 -3.06
C THR A 233 8.65 -0.38 -2.71
N LEU A 234 8.21 -0.07 -1.48
CA LEU A 234 8.33 1.24 -0.85
C LEU A 234 9.52 1.26 0.09
N THR A 235 10.42 2.21 -0.12
CA THR A 235 11.54 2.45 0.78
C THR A 235 11.52 3.88 1.27
N TYR A 236 11.98 4.08 2.50
CA TYR A 236 12.20 5.42 3.04
C TYR A 236 13.70 5.67 3.08
N HIS A 237 14.13 6.76 2.47
CA HIS A 237 15.51 7.21 2.49
C HIS A 237 15.65 8.47 3.31
N ASN A 238 16.76 8.54 4.05
CA ASN A 238 17.15 9.75 4.74
C ASN A 238 18.66 9.94 4.60
N HIS A 239 19.05 11.17 4.27
CA HIS A 239 20.45 11.59 4.20
C HIS A 239 21.05 11.89 5.59
N ALA A 240 20.25 12.01 6.65
CA ALA A 240 20.65 12.70 7.89
C ALA A 240 20.82 11.86 9.18
N ALA A 241 20.21 10.67 9.38
CA ALA A 241 20.49 9.67 10.45
C ALA A 241 19.27 8.78 10.83
N PRO A 242 19.46 7.70 11.63
CA PRO A 242 18.40 6.81 12.11
C PRO A 242 17.30 7.47 12.99
N HIS A 243 17.55 8.62 13.61
CA HIS A 243 16.59 9.27 14.51
C HIS A 243 15.38 9.87 13.77
N VAL A 244 15.48 10.12 12.47
CA VAL A 244 14.35 10.64 11.65
C VAL A 244 13.21 9.63 11.56
N PHE A 245 13.52 8.33 11.54
CA PHE A 245 12.50 7.30 11.63
C PHE A 245 11.79 7.27 12.98
N ARG A 246 12.31 7.98 14.00
CA ARG A 246 11.61 8.21 15.26
C ARG A 246 10.64 9.39 15.23
N GLN A 247 10.67 10.19 14.16
CA GLN A 247 9.77 11.32 13.95
C GLN A 247 8.78 11.06 12.81
N PHE A 248 8.96 9.95 12.10
CA PHE A 248 8.00 9.48 11.12
C PHE A 248 6.66 9.20 11.80
N VAL A 249 5.63 9.95 11.41
CA VAL A 249 4.27 9.78 11.92
C VAL A 249 3.52 8.85 10.96
N THR A 250 3.09 7.70 11.47
CA THR A 250 2.32 6.76 10.65
C THR A 250 0.97 7.35 10.28
N SER A 251 0.60 7.28 9.00
CA SER A 251 -0.66 7.80 8.47
C SER A 251 -0.90 7.25 7.06
N GLU A 252 -2.03 7.59 6.45
CA GLU A 252 -2.33 7.31 5.04
C GLU A 252 -1.45 8.12 4.05
N LYS A 253 -0.74 9.14 4.55
CA LYS A 253 0.02 10.10 3.74
C LYS A 253 1.05 9.49 2.78
N PRO A 254 1.77 8.41 3.12
CA PRO A 254 2.63 7.74 2.15
C PRO A 254 1.86 7.21 0.95
N LEU A 255 0.70 6.55 1.14
CA LEU A 255 -0.10 6.04 0.03
C LEU A 255 -0.71 7.17 -0.80
N GLU A 256 -1.19 8.24 -0.14
CA GLU A 256 -1.66 9.45 -0.81
C GLU A 256 -0.55 10.06 -1.69
N LEU A 257 0.66 10.21 -1.13
CA LEU A 257 1.82 10.74 -1.84
C LEU A 257 2.19 9.88 -3.05
N LEU A 258 2.20 8.55 -2.91
CA LEU A 258 2.50 7.62 -3.99
C LEU A 258 1.43 7.67 -5.09
N SER A 259 0.16 7.80 -4.73
CA SER A 259 -0.93 8.01 -5.71
C SER A 259 -0.69 9.28 -6.53
N GLN A 260 -0.29 10.39 -5.91
CA GLN A 260 0.02 11.61 -6.64
C GLN A 260 1.27 11.45 -7.53
N ALA A 261 2.30 10.73 -7.08
CA ALA A 261 3.47 10.43 -7.91
C ALA A 261 3.11 9.59 -9.15
N VAL A 262 2.18 8.64 -9.00
CA VAL A 262 1.64 7.86 -10.10
C VAL A 262 0.88 8.74 -11.10
N HIS A 263 -0.02 9.62 -10.64
CA HIS A 263 -0.73 10.55 -11.52
C HIS A 263 0.25 11.41 -12.34
N MET A 264 1.31 11.89 -11.70
CA MET A 264 2.36 12.67 -12.36
C MET A 264 3.07 11.87 -13.46
N ILE A 265 3.38 10.59 -13.22
CA ILE A 265 4.03 9.72 -14.22
C ILE A 265 3.09 9.44 -15.40
N LEU A 266 1.81 9.15 -15.13
CA LEU A 266 0.83 8.93 -16.19
C LEU A 266 0.62 10.20 -17.02
N ALA A 267 0.55 11.37 -16.38
CA ALA A 267 0.48 12.67 -17.05
C ALA A 267 1.72 12.92 -17.94
N TYR A 268 2.91 12.61 -17.43
CA TYR A 268 4.15 12.70 -18.20
C TYR A 268 4.12 11.84 -19.45
N GLN A 269 3.68 10.58 -19.33
CA GLN A 269 3.60 9.65 -20.45
C GLN A 269 2.58 10.09 -21.50
N ASP A 270 1.38 10.46 -21.07
CA ASP A 270 0.29 10.81 -21.97
C ASP A 270 0.57 12.13 -22.73
N THR A 271 1.00 13.18 -22.03
CA THR A 271 1.36 14.46 -22.67
C THR A 271 2.50 14.30 -23.67
N SER A 272 3.45 13.41 -23.38
CA SER A 272 4.53 13.04 -24.31
C SER A 272 4.01 12.31 -25.54
N GLN A 273 3.11 11.35 -25.37
CA GLN A 273 2.53 10.60 -26.49
C GLN A 273 1.76 11.53 -27.46
N HIS A 274 1.04 12.51 -26.92
CA HIS A 274 0.23 13.47 -27.68
C HIS A 274 1.01 14.70 -28.21
N GLY A 275 2.33 14.77 -28.01
CA GLY A 275 3.14 15.88 -28.52
C GLY A 275 2.86 17.22 -27.82
N GLN A 276 2.30 17.22 -26.61
CA GLN A 276 1.86 18.43 -25.90
C GLN A 276 3.02 19.01 -25.07
N GLU A 277 4.07 19.51 -25.73
CA GLU A 277 5.30 19.97 -25.07
C GLU A 277 5.07 21.02 -23.97
N HIS A 278 4.16 21.97 -24.19
CA HIS A 278 3.84 23.00 -23.19
C HIS A 278 3.20 22.40 -21.92
N LEU A 279 2.27 21.44 -22.10
CA LEU A 279 1.62 20.75 -20.98
C LEU A 279 2.62 19.84 -20.25
N LEU A 280 3.48 19.13 -20.98
CA LEU A 280 4.57 18.34 -20.41
C LEU A 280 5.49 19.21 -19.56
N GLN A 281 5.88 20.38 -20.04
CA GLN A 281 6.75 21.32 -19.33
C GLN A 281 6.12 21.85 -18.05
N SER A 282 4.78 21.94 -17.98
CA SER A 282 4.07 22.39 -16.77
C SER A 282 4.24 21.45 -15.58
N LEU A 283 4.54 20.17 -15.82
CA LEU A 283 4.75 19.17 -14.75
C LEU A 283 6.07 19.37 -13.99
N PHE A 284 7.01 20.14 -14.57
CA PHE A 284 8.36 20.29 -14.06
C PHE A 284 8.52 21.52 -13.17
N LEU A 285 9.51 21.47 -12.28
CA LEU A 285 10.00 22.68 -11.61
C LEU A 285 10.44 23.74 -12.64
N PRO A 286 10.27 25.04 -12.35
CA PRO A 286 10.75 26.11 -13.22
C PRO A 286 12.23 25.94 -13.59
N GLY A 287 12.51 25.92 -14.90
CA GLY A 287 13.87 25.76 -15.43
C GLY A 287 14.37 24.32 -15.58
N GLN A 288 13.58 23.32 -15.16
CA GLN A 288 13.86 21.90 -15.45
C GLN A 288 13.17 21.46 -16.74
N SER A 289 13.64 20.37 -17.34
CA SER A 289 13.14 19.85 -18.62
C SER A 289 13.18 18.32 -18.63
N PRO A 290 12.29 17.65 -19.38
CA PRO A 290 12.24 16.18 -19.50
C PRO A 290 13.53 15.49 -19.98
N GLY A 291 14.48 16.23 -20.58
CA GLY A 291 15.70 15.62 -21.14
C GLY A 291 15.39 14.61 -22.26
N LEU A 292 16.08 13.46 -22.27
CA LEU A 292 15.75 12.37 -23.19
C LEU A 292 14.41 11.75 -22.78
N ASN A 293 13.44 11.78 -23.70
CA ASN A 293 12.10 11.28 -23.46
C ASN A 293 11.72 10.21 -24.52
N PRO A 294 11.66 8.92 -24.15
CA PRO A 294 11.40 7.83 -25.08
C PRO A 294 9.92 7.76 -25.49
N PHE A 295 9.03 8.50 -24.82
CA PHE A 295 7.59 8.38 -24.98
C PHE A 295 7.01 9.21 -26.13
N TRP A 296 7.83 9.99 -26.84
CA TRP A 296 7.36 10.78 -27.98
C TRP A 296 6.83 9.87 -29.09
N LYS A 297 5.54 10.03 -29.43
CA LYS A 297 4.84 9.26 -30.48
C LYS A 297 4.91 7.74 -30.30
N MET A 298 5.08 7.27 -29.07
CA MET A 298 5.06 5.85 -28.75
C MET A 298 3.69 5.24 -29.05
N THR A 299 3.68 3.96 -29.43
CA THR A 299 2.44 3.19 -29.65
C THR A 299 2.20 2.16 -28.56
N LEU A 300 3.26 1.66 -27.93
CA LEU A 300 3.19 0.68 -26.85
C LEU A 300 4.14 1.07 -25.71
N VAL A 301 3.62 1.00 -24.47
CA VAL A 301 4.43 1.00 -23.25
C VAL A 301 4.05 -0.20 -22.41
N GLN A 302 5.04 -1.02 -22.09
CA GLN A 302 4.86 -2.14 -21.18
C GLN A 302 5.93 -2.10 -20.09
N TYR A 303 5.47 -2.04 -18.84
CA TYR A 303 6.34 -2.19 -17.68
C TYR A 303 6.62 -3.67 -17.47
N ILE A 304 7.83 -4.10 -17.82
CA ILE A 304 8.22 -5.51 -17.73
C ILE A 304 8.51 -5.88 -16.28
N ASP A 305 9.21 -4.98 -15.58
CA ASP A 305 9.56 -5.15 -14.17
C ASP A 305 8.75 -4.20 -13.27
N ARG A 306 8.68 -4.56 -11.98
CA ARG A 306 7.99 -3.77 -10.95
C ARG A 306 8.65 -2.41 -10.74
N VAL A 307 7.80 -1.41 -10.49
CA VAL A 307 8.17 -0.02 -10.23
C VAL A 307 8.38 0.19 -8.74
N ASN A 308 9.58 0.64 -8.36
CA ASN A 308 9.95 0.84 -6.96
C ASN A 308 9.93 2.32 -6.59
N TYR A 309 9.57 2.60 -5.34
CA TYR A 309 9.39 3.95 -4.82
C TYR A 309 10.30 4.18 -3.63
N GLN A 310 10.89 5.37 -3.60
CA GLN A 310 11.71 5.83 -2.49
C GLN A 310 11.23 7.20 -2.04
N ILE A 311 10.70 7.29 -0.82
CA ILE A 311 10.33 8.56 -0.19
C ILE A 311 11.55 9.11 0.55
N THR A 312 11.96 10.33 0.22
CA THR A 312 13.03 11.03 0.94
C THR A 312 12.43 11.90 2.04
N LEU A 313 12.91 11.71 3.26
CA LEU A 313 12.48 12.47 4.44
C LEU A 313 13.53 13.51 4.86
N ASN A 314 13.10 14.67 5.34
CA ASN A 314 13.97 15.63 6.01
C ASN A 314 14.25 15.24 7.47
N ALA A 315 15.02 16.07 8.18
CA ALA A 315 15.37 15.85 9.59
C ALA A 315 14.14 15.79 10.54
N GLN A 316 12.98 16.29 10.11
CA GLN A 316 11.71 16.31 10.83
C GLN A 316 10.80 15.13 10.48
N GLY A 317 11.23 14.21 9.61
CA GLY A 317 10.41 13.09 9.15
C GLY A 317 9.34 13.47 8.10
N VAL A 318 9.42 14.68 7.54
CA VAL A 318 8.51 15.16 6.50
C VAL A 318 9.06 14.77 5.12
N ALA A 319 8.19 14.29 4.24
CA ALA A 319 8.54 13.95 2.87
C ALA A 319 8.94 15.20 2.07
N THR A 320 10.09 15.14 1.39
CA THR A 320 10.60 16.24 0.56
C THR A 320 10.78 15.86 -0.90
N ALA A 321 10.87 14.56 -1.19
CA ALA A 321 10.99 14.07 -2.56
C ALA A 321 10.52 12.61 -2.66
N VAL A 322 10.13 12.21 -3.87
CA VAL A 322 9.87 10.83 -4.25
C VAL A 322 10.76 10.49 -5.44
N THR A 323 11.46 9.37 -5.37
CA THR A 323 12.13 8.78 -6.53
C THR A 323 11.36 7.55 -6.95
N VAL A 324 10.97 7.49 -8.22
CA VAL A 324 10.30 6.34 -8.83
C VAL A 324 11.24 5.70 -9.82
N ASN A 325 11.49 4.41 -9.66
CA ASN A 325 12.42 3.64 -10.49
C ASN A 325 11.65 2.54 -11.24
N ALA A 326 11.59 2.65 -12.56
CA ALA A 326 11.14 1.58 -13.44
C ALA A 326 12.38 0.98 -14.14
N PRO A 327 12.89 -0.16 -13.66
CA PRO A 327 14.19 -0.67 -14.10
C PRO A 327 14.15 -1.26 -15.50
N ASN A 328 12.97 -1.61 -16.01
CA ASN A 328 12.81 -2.20 -17.34
C ASN A 328 11.42 -1.89 -17.91
N VAL A 329 11.39 -1.00 -18.88
CA VAL A 329 10.20 -0.59 -19.61
C VAL A 329 10.44 -0.85 -21.09
N LEU A 330 9.55 -1.59 -21.72
CA LEU A 330 9.50 -1.73 -23.16
C LEU A 330 8.71 -0.56 -23.74
N VAL A 331 9.37 0.30 -24.50
CA VAL A 331 8.76 1.38 -25.27
C VAL A 331 8.87 1.04 -26.74
N ASP A 332 7.74 0.71 -27.35
CA ASP A 332 7.62 0.05 -28.65
C ASP A 332 8.49 -1.21 -28.75
N THR A 333 9.72 -1.09 -29.26
CA THR A 333 10.68 -2.19 -29.43
C THR A 333 11.95 -2.05 -28.59
N HIS A 334 12.06 -1.00 -27.78
CA HIS A 334 13.29 -0.66 -27.06
C HIS A 334 13.10 -0.82 -25.55
N HIS A 335 14.05 -1.50 -24.92
CA HIS A 335 14.11 -1.60 -23.47
C HIS A 335 14.86 -0.41 -22.89
N VAL A 336 14.23 0.26 -21.93
CA VAL A 336 14.81 1.40 -21.21
C VAL A 336 14.59 1.25 -19.71
N ALA A 337 15.55 1.71 -18.91
CA ALA A 337 15.37 2.01 -17.51
C ALA A 337 15.02 3.49 -17.36
N ILE A 338 14.02 3.78 -16.53
CA ILE A 338 13.53 5.15 -16.29
C ILE A 338 13.51 5.45 -14.80
N THR A 339 13.99 6.64 -14.46
CA THR A 339 13.94 7.17 -13.10
C THR A 339 13.29 8.54 -13.11
N TRP A 340 12.18 8.68 -12.38
CA TRP A 340 11.54 9.97 -12.12
C TRP A 340 11.94 10.46 -10.73
N ARG A 341 12.48 11.67 -10.68
CA ARG A 341 12.75 12.40 -9.45
C ARG A 341 11.69 13.48 -9.30
N ILE A 342 10.95 13.40 -8.21
CA ILE A 342 9.83 14.29 -7.89
C ILE A 342 10.20 15.05 -6.62
N THR A 343 10.12 16.38 -6.66
CA THR A 343 10.32 17.26 -5.51
C THR A 343 8.97 17.67 -4.94
N ILE A 344 8.88 17.75 -3.61
CA ILE A 344 7.69 18.21 -2.91
C ILE A 344 7.95 19.62 -2.39
N ILE A 345 7.14 20.58 -2.82
CA ILE A 345 7.15 21.96 -2.32
C ILE A 345 5.82 22.19 -1.62
N GLN A 346 5.87 22.41 -0.31
CA GLN A 346 4.68 22.42 0.57
C GLN A 346 3.93 21.08 0.50
N HIS A 347 2.84 20.99 -0.25
CA HIS A 347 2.08 19.75 -0.48
C HIS A 347 1.93 19.43 -1.97
N GLU A 348 2.60 20.18 -2.85
CA GLU A 348 2.55 19.97 -4.29
C GLU A 348 3.78 19.22 -4.79
N LEU A 349 3.56 18.23 -5.66
CA LEU A 349 4.60 17.43 -6.27
C LEU A 349 4.96 18.02 -7.64
N TYR A 350 6.25 18.12 -7.94
CA TYR A 350 6.79 18.60 -9.20
C TYR A 350 7.85 17.63 -9.74
N LEU A 351 7.89 17.41 -11.06
CA LEU A 351 9.02 16.72 -11.67
C LEU A 351 10.28 17.60 -11.56
N ASP A 352 11.30 17.07 -10.91
CA ASP A 352 12.64 17.67 -10.85
C ASP A 352 13.46 17.19 -12.05
N LYS A 353 13.50 15.87 -12.25
CA LYS A 353 14.30 15.26 -13.33
C LYS A 353 13.73 13.92 -13.74
N VAL A 354 13.74 13.65 -15.05
CA VAL A 354 13.53 12.31 -15.60
C VAL A 354 14.83 11.84 -16.25
N THR A 355 15.29 10.65 -15.88
CA THR A 355 16.51 10.04 -16.44
C THR A 355 16.13 8.76 -17.16
N VAL A 356 16.65 8.59 -18.37
CA VAL A 356 16.35 7.45 -19.24
C VAL A 356 17.67 6.85 -19.68
N GLN A 357 17.79 5.54 -19.54
CA GLN A 357 18.97 4.76 -19.91
C GLN A 357 18.53 3.58 -20.79
N ASN A 358 19.17 3.40 -21.95
CA ASN A 358 18.95 2.23 -22.79
C ASN A 358 19.56 0.99 -22.13
N LEU A 359 18.88 -0.16 -22.23
CA LEU A 359 19.28 -1.44 -21.63
C LEU A 359 19.94 -2.38 -22.63
#